data_AF-G7NWR0-F1
#
_entry.id   AF-G7NWR0-F1
#
_cell.length_a   1.000
_cell.length_b   1.000
_cell.length_c   1.000
_cell.angle_alpha   90.00
_cell.angle_beta   90.00
_cell.angle_gamma   90.00
#
_symmetry.space_group_name_H-M   'P 1'
#
loop_
_entity.id
_entity.type
_entity.pdbx_description
1 polymer ?
#
loop_
_entity_poly.entity_id
_entity_poly.type
_entity_poly.pdbx_seq_one_letter_code
_entity_poly.pdbx_strand_id
1 'polypeptide(L)' 'LVSFEEVAVHFTWEEWQDLDDAQRTLYRDVMLETYSSLVSLGHCITKPEVIFKLEQGAEPWLGEEWANQCLSG' A
#
# COMPACT_ATOMS: atom_id res chain seq x y z
N LEU A 1 13.95 -7.76 13.76
CA LEU A 1 13.28 -8.19 12.52
C LEU A 1 12.89 -6.91 11.81
N VAL A 2 13.19 -6.78 10.53
CA VAL A 2 12.76 -5.62 9.74
C VAL A 2 11.26 -5.74 9.50
N SER A 3 10.48 -4.71 9.80
CA SER A 3 9.05 -4.69 9.53
C SER A 3 8.74 -4.11 8.16
N PHE A 4 7.57 -4.45 7.61
CA PHE A 4 7.14 -3.91 6.31
C PHE A 4 7.03 -2.38 6.33
N GLU A 5 6.51 -1.81 7.42
CA GLU A 5 6.34 -0.36 7.60
C GLU A 5 7.66 0.42 7.60
N GLU A 6 8.79 -0.21 7.94
CA GLU A 6 10.10 0.45 7.93
C GLU A 6 10.69 0.61 6.53
N VAL A 7 10.18 -0.15 5.55
CA VAL A 7 10.69 -0.17 4.17
C VAL A 7 9.63 0.16 3.13
N ALA A 8 8.36 0.24 3.55
CA ALA A 8 7.26 0.63 2.69
C ALA A 8 7.38 2.11 2.31
N VAL A 9 6.96 2.41 1.08
CA VAL A 9 6.79 3.78 0.63
C VAL A 9 5.37 4.17 0.98
N HIS A 10 5.19 5.33 1.60
CA HIS A 10 3.87 5.85 1.91
C HIS A 10 3.69 7.16 1.16
N PHE A 11 2.55 7.27 0.49
CA PHE A 11 2.07 8.52 -0.06
C PHE A 11 0.95 9.03 0.83
N THR A 12 0.90 10.35 1.01
CA THR A 12 -0.33 11.00 1.45
C THR A 12 -1.41 10.89 0.37
N TRP A 13 -2.66 11.15 0.75
CA TRP A 13 -3.77 11.15 -0.22
C TRP A 13 -3.54 12.13 -1.37
N GLU A 14 -3.06 13.35 -1.05
CA GLU A 14 -2.77 14.40 -2.04
C GLU A 14 -1.68 13.96 -3.01
N GLU A 15 -0.55 13.46 -2.51
CA GLU A 15 0.54 12.93 -3.35
C GLU A 15 0.08 11.75 -4.19
N TRP A 16 -0.81 10.91 -3.65
CA TRP A 16 -1.34 9.78 -4.37
C TRP A 16 -2.22 10.21 -5.57
N GLN A 17 -3.06 11.23 -5.38
CA GLN A 17 -3.90 11.75 -6.45
C GLN A 17 -3.07 12.31 -7.62
N ASP A 18 -1.89 12.86 -7.32
CA ASP A 18 -0.95 13.36 -8.32
C ASP A 18 -0.18 12.26 -9.08
N LEU A 19 -0.23 11.00 -8.62
CA LEU A 19 0.40 9.88 -9.34
C LEU A 19 -0.38 9.53 -10.61
N ASP A 20 0.36 9.36 -11.71
CA ASP A 20 -0.17 8.78 -12.93
C ASP A 20 -0.32 7.24 -12.84
N ASP A 21 -1.05 6.65 -13.79
CA ASP A 21 -1.34 5.21 -13.80
C ASP A 21 -0.06 4.34 -13.81
N ALA A 22 1.02 4.82 -14.43
CA ALA A 22 2.29 4.09 -14.47
C ALA A 22 2.97 4.13 -13.10
N GLN A 23 2.94 5.26 -12.41
CA GLN A 23 3.46 5.41 -11.05
C GLN A 23 2.66 4.59 -10.04
N ARG A 24 1.33 4.56 -10.16
CA ARG A 24 0.46 3.71 -9.30
C ARG A 24 0.72 2.23 -9.52
N THR A 25 0.93 1.83 -10.77
CA THR A 25 1.32 0.44 -11.12
C THR A 25 2.69 0.10 -10.52
N LEU A 26 3.67 0.99 -10.69
CA LEU A 26 5.01 0.80 -10.12
C LEU A 26 4.97 0.69 -8.60
N TYR A 27 4.20 1.54 -7.93
CA TYR A 27 4.00 1.44 -6.49
C TYR A 27 3.48 0.07 -6.08
N ARG A 28 2.45 -0.43 -6.76
CA ARG A 28 1.89 -1.77 -6.51
C ARG A 28 2.97 -2.84 -6.63
N ASP A 29 3.72 -2.84 -7.73
CA ASP A 29 4.75 -3.85 -8.00
C ASP A 29 5.85 -3.81 -6.95
N VAL A 30 6.36 -2.61 -6.62
CA VAL A 30 7.42 -2.42 -5.61
C VAL A 30 6.95 -2.84 -4.22
N MET A 31 5.72 -2.49 -3.82
CA MET A 31 5.19 -2.89 -2.51
C MET A 31 5.00 -4.41 -2.39
N LEU A 32 4.49 -5.06 -3.43
CA LEU A 32 4.33 -6.51 -3.47
C LEU A 32 5.70 -7.24 -3.46
N GLU A 33 6.67 -6.76 -4.23
CA GLU A 33 8.03 -7.31 -4.24
C GLU A 33 8.75 -7.13 -2.89
N THR A 34 8.58 -5.97 -2.26
CA THR A 34 9.12 -5.67 -0.93
C THR A 34 8.56 -6.63 0.11
N TYR A 35 7.23 -6.83 0.14
CA TYR A 35 6.60 -7.79 1.04
C TYR A 35 7.09 -9.22 0.80
N SER A 36 7.14 -9.66 -0.47
CA SER A 36 7.64 -10.99 -0.84
C SER A 36 9.08 -11.22 -0.37
N SER A 37 9.93 -10.20 -0.51
CA SER A 37 11.32 -10.22 -0.05
C SER A 37 11.40 -10.37 1.47
N LEU A 38 10.61 -9.61 2.23
CA LEU A 38 10.58 -9.71 3.69
C LEU A 38 10.03 -11.07 4.18
N VAL A 39 9.02 -11.63 3.51
CA VAL A 39 8.53 -12.99 3.79
C VAL A 39 9.63 -14.01 3.54
N SER A 40 10.35 -13.90 2.42
CA SER A 40 11.45 -14.79 2.06
C SER A 40 12.62 -14.73 3.05
N LEU A 41 12.84 -13.56 3.67
CA LEU A 41 13.84 -13.36 4.72
C LEU A 41 13.34 -13.76 6.12
N GLY A 42 12.08 -14.21 6.27
CA GLY A 42 11.47 -14.55 7.55
C GLY A 42 11.21 -13.35 8.46
N HIS A 43 11.03 -12.17 7.87
CA HIS A 43 10.87 -10.90 8.57
C HIS A 43 9.40 -10.44 8.70
N CYS A 44 8.49 -10.97 7.89
CA CYS A 44 7.05 -10.67 7.98
C CYS A 44 6.26 -11.80 8.64
N ILE A 45 5.66 -11.51 9.81
CA ILE A 45 4.80 -12.44 10.55
C ILE A 45 3.31 -12.23 10.20
N THR A 46 2.91 -10.99 9.92
CA THR A 46 1.53 -10.61 9.60
C THR A 46 1.49 -9.87 8.28
N LYS A 47 0.45 -10.15 7.49
CA LYS A 47 0.23 -9.51 6.20
C LYS A 47 -0.37 -8.11 6.39
N PRO A 48 0.29 -7.05 5.93
CA PRO A 48 -0.26 -5.69 5.99
C PRO A 48 -1.53 -5.54 5.16
N GLU A 49 -2.46 -4.68 5.60
CA GLU A 49 -3.71 -4.42 4.87
C GLU A 49 -3.46 -3.87 3.46
N VAL A 50 -2.47 -2.98 3.32
CA VAL A 50 -2.07 -2.43 2.03
C VAL A 50 -1.67 -3.53 1.04
N ILE A 51 -0.93 -4.55 1.50
CA ILE A 51 -0.56 -5.70 0.67
C ILE A 51 -1.79 -6.52 0.28
N PHE A 52 -2.70 -6.75 1.23
CA PHE A 52 -3.95 -7.47 0.95
C PHE A 52 -4.80 -6.76 -0.11
N LYS A 53 -4.88 -5.43 -0.10
CA LYS A 53 -5.60 -4.64 -1.12
C LYS A 53 -4.88 -4.69 -2.48
N LEU A 54 -3.56 -4.49 -2.49
CA LEU A 54 -2.76 -4.48 -3.71
C LEU A 54 -2.78 -5.82 -4.45
N GLU A 55 -2.81 -6.96 -3.76
CA GLU A 55 -2.96 -8.27 -4.41
C GLU A 55 -4.29 -8.42 -5.14
N GLN A 56 -5.37 -7.87 -4.58
CA GLN A 56 -6.70 -7.86 -5.20
C GLN A 56 -6.81 -6.87 -6.38
N GLY A 57 -5.75 -6.09 -6.62
CA GLY A 57 -5.78 -4.99 -7.57
C GLY A 57 -6.63 -3.82 -7.11
N ALA A 58 -6.96 -3.79 -5.82
CA ALA A 58 -7.66 -2.67 -5.21
C ALA A 58 -6.66 -1.57 -4.85
N GLU A 59 -7.15 -0.33 -4.88
CA GLU A 59 -6.39 0.84 -4.48
C GLU A 59 -6.17 0.87 -2.95
N PRO A 60 -4.93 1.13 -2.46
CA PRO A 60 -4.57 1.20 -1.05
C PRO A 60 -5.51 2.00 -0.12
N TRP A 61 -6.02 3.15 -0.59
CA TRP A 61 -6.85 4.09 0.20
C TRP A 61 -8.34 3.74 0.26
N LEU A 62 -8.82 2.69 -0.42
CA LEU A 62 -10.26 2.33 -0.45
C LEU A 62 -10.84 1.78 0.88
N GLY A 63 -10.19 2.01 2.02
CA GLY A 63 -10.58 1.45 3.32
C GLY A 63 -11.50 2.33 4.16
N GLU A 64 -11.11 3.57 4.48
CA GLU A 64 -11.77 4.34 5.54
C GLU A 64 -11.79 5.86 5.28
N GLU A 65 -10.81 6.43 4.56
CA GLU A 65 -10.76 7.88 4.32
C GLU A 65 -11.86 8.38 3.37
N TRP A 66 -12.28 7.58 2.39
CA TRP A 66 -13.44 7.88 1.54
C TRP A 66 -14.72 8.07 2.36
N ALA A 67 -14.93 7.23 3.38
CA ALA A 67 -16.13 7.28 4.20
C ALA A 67 -16.17 8.56 5.05
N ASN A 68 -15.01 9.01 5.54
CA ASN A 68 -14.91 10.25 6.32
C ASN A 68 -15.04 11.51 5.45
N GLN A 69 -14.54 11.49 4.22
CA GLN A 69 -14.67 12.61 3.26
C GLN A 69 -16.09 12.71 2.66
N CYS A 70 -16.82 11.61 2.49
CA CYS A 70 -18.23 11.67 2.06
C CYS A 70 -19.22 12.07 3.15
N LEU A 71 -18.86 11.91 4.43
CA LEU A 71 -19.69 12.36 5.56
C LEU A 71 -19.50 13.84 5.90
N SER A 72 -18.56 14.52 5.24
CA SER A 72 -18.27 15.94 5.41
C SER A 72 -18.84 16.85 4.30
N GLY A 73 -19.65 16.30 3.40
CA GLY A 73 -20.35 17.01 2.31
C GLY A 73 -21.84 17.24 2.57
#